data_AF-A0A2A2L850-F1
#
_entry.id   AF-A0A2A2L850-F1
#
_cell.length_a   1.000
_cell.length_b   1.000
_cell.length_c   1.000
_cell.angle_alpha   90.00
_cell.angle_beta   90.00
_cell.angle_gamma   90.00
#
_symmetry.space_group_name_H-M   'P 1'
#
loop_
_entity.id
_entity.type
_entity.pdbx_description
1 polymer ?
#
loop_
_entity_poly.entity_id
_entity_poly.type
_entity_poly.pdbx_seq_one_letter_code
_entity_poly.pdbx_strand_id
1 'polypeptide(L)'
;MIKILILSACIYVVSEAALAQMNVKAGGEMKIEGKEKIWIRTLSGGTEETITSCEEKKENCNKFINNKTKKVNEETKAEVTKDGTLIVKNFQKADEGSYTQPEASKPRITQNKDGTSSAVAGLTIHVSLE
;
A
#
# COMPACT_ATOMS: atom_id res chain seq x y z
N MET A 1 -20.58 3.23 56.08
CA MET A 1 -20.14 4.05 54.93
C MET A 1 -19.02 3.32 54.18
N ILE A 2 -19.37 2.28 53.44
CA ILE A 2 -18.51 1.47 52.54
C ILE A 2 -19.51 0.89 51.52
N LYS A 3 -19.14 0.82 50.23
CA LYS A 3 -19.94 0.51 49.01
C LYS A 3 -20.29 1.82 48.27
N ILE A 4 -19.71 2.19 47.14
CA ILE A 4 -19.24 1.41 45.99
C ILE A 4 -18.00 2.11 45.41
N LEU A 5 -16.87 1.46 45.56
CA LEU A 5 -15.70 1.61 44.70
C LEU A 5 -15.89 0.61 43.54
N ILE A 6 -15.30 0.88 42.37
CA ILE A 6 -15.22 -0.01 41.18
C ILE A 6 -16.46 0.14 40.28
N LEU A 7 -16.37 0.63 39.04
CA LEU A 7 -15.65 0.00 37.93
C LEU A 7 -15.43 1.01 36.78
N SER A 8 -14.29 1.68 36.78
CA SER A 8 -13.78 2.37 35.58
C SER A 8 -13.25 1.30 34.63
N ALA A 9 -14.14 0.66 33.87
CA ALA A 9 -13.76 -0.26 32.80
C ALA A 9 -13.27 0.58 31.60
N CYS A 10 -11.97 0.91 31.61
CA CYS A 10 -11.27 1.38 30.42
C CYS A 10 -11.30 0.25 29.39
N ILE A 11 -12.25 0.31 28.46
CA ILE A 11 -12.27 -0.55 27.28
C ILE A 11 -11.14 -0.05 26.37
N TYR A 12 -9.92 -0.54 26.61
CA TYR A 12 -8.84 -0.45 25.64
C TYR A 12 -9.20 -1.42 24.50
N VAL A 13 -9.95 -0.93 23.51
CA VAL A 13 -10.08 -1.61 22.23
C VAL A 13 -8.73 -1.46 21.54
N VAL A 14 -7.89 -2.49 21.66
CA VAL A 14 -6.64 -2.56 20.91
C VAL A 14 -7.03 -2.88 19.47
N SER A 15 -7.17 -1.85 18.64
CA SER A 15 -7.36 -2.04 17.21
C SER A 15 -6.03 -2.47 16.59
N GLU A 16 -5.82 -3.77 16.45
CA GLU A 16 -4.71 -4.31 15.66
C GLU A 16 -5.04 -4.10 14.18
N ALA A 17 -4.56 -3.00 13.63
CA ALA A 17 -4.51 -2.85 12.17
C ALA A 17 -3.46 -3.83 11.65
N ALA A 18 -3.90 -4.96 11.09
CA ALA A 18 -3.01 -5.87 10.38
C ALA A 18 -2.48 -5.18 9.13
N LEU A 19 -1.23 -4.68 9.21
CA LEU A 19 -0.51 -4.14 8.06
C LEU A 19 0.15 -5.31 7.32
N ALA A 20 -0.09 -5.41 6.01
CA ALA A 20 0.60 -6.40 5.19
C ALA A 20 2.07 -5.98 5.05
N GLN A 21 3.00 -6.88 5.39
CA GLN A 21 4.44 -6.67 5.29
C GLN A 21 5.05 -7.71 4.36
N MET A 22 6.01 -7.28 3.54
CA MET A 22 6.77 -8.14 2.64
C MET A 22 8.25 -7.78 2.74
N ASN A 23 9.09 -8.76 3.05
CA ASN A 23 10.54 -8.58 3.00
C ASN A 23 11.07 -9.12 1.67
N VAL A 24 12.01 -8.40 1.06
CA VAL A 24 12.62 -8.75 -0.23
C VAL A 24 14.13 -8.71 -0.09
N LYS A 25 14.83 -9.71 -0.62
CA LYS A 25 16.31 -9.71 -0.63
C LYS A 25 16.83 -8.57 -1.49
N ALA A 26 17.97 -7.97 -1.09
CA ALA A 26 18.67 -7.00 -1.90
C ALA A 26 19.05 -7.60 -3.27
N GLY A 27 18.67 -6.91 -4.36
CA GLY A 27 18.83 -7.39 -5.72
C GLY A 27 17.86 -8.49 -6.14
N GLY A 28 16.93 -8.90 -5.26
CA GLY A 28 15.87 -9.86 -5.54
C GLY A 28 14.76 -9.27 -6.42
N GLU A 29 13.80 -10.12 -6.79
CA GLU A 29 12.57 -9.70 -7.46
C GLU A 29 11.45 -9.56 -6.43
N MET A 30 10.79 -8.41 -6.43
CA MET A 30 9.54 -8.19 -5.71
C MET A 30 8.37 -8.44 -6.68
N LYS A 31 7.39 -9.24 -6.26
CA LYS A 31 6.15 -9.48 -7.01
C LYS A 31 4.95 -9.30 -6.10
N ILE A 32 4.06 -8.39 -6.48
CA ILE A 32 2.81 -8.12 -5.76
C ILE A 32 1.64 -8.33 -6.72
N GLU A 33 0.80 -9.32 -6.42
CA GLU A 33 -0.42 -9.57 -7.19
C GLU A 33 -1.44 -8.46 -6.94
N GLY A 34 -2.02 -7.97 -8.04
CA GLY A 34 -3.02 -6.91 -8.02
C GLY A 34 -4.21 -7.26 -8.92
N LYS A 35 -5.22 -6.40 -8.90
CA LYS A 35 -6.39 -6.47 -9.79
C LYS A 35 -6.52 -5.24 -10.69
N GLU A 36 -5.90 -4.13 -10.29
CA GLU A 36 -5.85 -2.89 -11.07
C GLU A 36 -4.54 -2.81 -11.88
N LYS A 37 -4.57 -2.08 -13.01
CA LYS A 37 -3.39 -1.90 -13.89
C LYS A 37 -2.53 -0.69 -13.49
N ILE A 38 -2.73 -0.18 -12.29
CA ILE A 38 -2.08 1.00 -11.73
C ILE A 38 -1.67 0.69 -10.29
N TRP A 39 -0.47 1.16 -9.93
CA TRP A 39 0.06 1.08 -8.59
C TRP A 39 0.59 2.44 -8.16
N ILE A 40 0.42 2.74 -6.89
CA ILE A 40 1.01 3.90 -6.23
C ILE A 40 1.98 3.37 -5.18
N ARG A 41 3.20 3.92 -5.16
CA ARG A 41 4.13 3.71 -4.06
C ARG A 41 4.46 5.01 -3.34
N THR A 42 4.64 4.91 -2.04
CA THR A 42 5.22 5.95 -1.19
C THR A 42 6.54 5.44 -0.67
N LEU A 43 7.65 5.95 -1.21
CA LEU A 43 8.99 5.59 -0.78
C LEU A 43 9.23 6.00 0.67
N SER A 44 10.20 5.37 1.34
CA SER A 44 10.57 5.70 2.74
C SER A 44 10.89 7.18 2.98
N GLY A 45 11.33 7.91 1.94
CA GLY A 45 11.53 9.37 1.97
C GLY A 45 10.27 10.22 1.76
N GLY A 46 9.08 9.62 1.70
CA GLY A 46 7.80 10.28 1.49
C GLY A 46 7.50 10.67 0.03
N THR A 47 8.36 10.26 -0.92
CA THR A 47 8.11 10.50 -2.35
C THR A 47 7.04 9.55 -2.85
N GLU A 48 5.98 10.10 -3.42
CA GLU A 48 4.92 9.33 -4.07
C GLU A 48 5.17 9.20 -5.56
N GLU A 49 5.02 7.97 -6.07
CA GLU A 49 5.18 7.67 -7.47
C GLU A 49 4.06 6.74 -7.95
N THR A 50 3.70 6.89 -9.23
CA THR A 50 2.68 6.06 -9.88
C THR A 50 3.30 5.28 -11.02
N ILE A 51 2.90 4.03 -11.18
CA ILE A 51 3.23 3.19 -12.34
C ILE A 51 1.94 2.61 -12.94
N THR A 52 1.90 2.52 -14.26
CA THR A 52 0.74 2.01 -15.02
C THR A 52 1.18 1.00 -16.07
N SER A 53 0.34 -0.01 -16.33
CA SER A 53 0.59 -1.03 -17.36
C SER A 53 0.67 -0.43 -18.78
N CYS A 54 1.47 -1.06 -19.65
CA CYS A 54 1.70 -0.65 -21.05
C CYS A 54 0.65 -1.10 -22.08
N GLU A 55 -0.51 -1.59 -21.65
CA GLU A 55 -1.55 -2.01 -22.60
C GLU A 55 -2.18 -0.86 -23.38
N GLU A 56 -2.20 0.33 -22.79
CA GLU A 56 -2.62 1.55 -23.47
C GLU A 56 -1.37 2.25 -24.01
N LYS A 57 -1.47 2.94 -25.16
CA LYS A 57 -0.38 3.74 -25.77
C LYS A 57 -0.02 4.96 -24.90
N LYS A 58 0.30 4.72 -23.64
CA LYS A 58 0.70 5.70 -22.64
C LYS A 58 2.22 5.79 -22.66
N GLU A 59 2.70 7.00 -22.88
CA GLU A 59 4.11 7.33 -22.69
C GLU A 59 4.52 7.00 -21.24
N ASN A 60 5.73 6.48 -21.05
CA ASN A 60 6.29 6.14 -19.74
C ASN A 60 5.49 5.10 -18.94
N CYS A 61 4.68 4.28 -19.59
CA CYS A 61 4.12 3.07 -18.98
C CYS A 61 5.23 2.13 -18.50
N ASN A 62 4.92 1.27 -17.52
CA ASN A 62 5.89 0.42 -16.81
C ASN A 62 7.08 1.17 -16.21
N LYS A 63 6.96 2.48 -15.99
CA LYS A 63 7.92 3.26 -15.22
C LYS A 63 7.23 3.97 -14.08
N PHE A 64 7.91 4.08 -12.96
CA PHE A 64 7.45 4.93 -11.88
C PHE A 64 7.61 6.40 -12.28
N ILE A 65 6.58 7.18 -12.04
CA ILE A 65 6.55 8.62 -12.31
C ILE A 65 6.28 9.32 -10.99
N ASN A 66 7.16 10.24 -10.61
CA ASN A 66 6.98 11.05 -9.42
C ASN A 66 5.71 11.91 -9.54
N ASN A 67 4.81 11.77 -8.58
CA ASN A 67 3.49 12.41 -8.64
C ASN A 67 3.58 13.94 -8.57
N LYS A 68 4.61 14.49 -7.91
CA LYS A 68 4.83 15.93 -7.74
C LYS A 68 5.59 16.53 -8.91
N THR A 69 6.72 15.93 -9.31
CA THR A 69 7.61 16.51 -10.32
C THR A 69 7.30 16.04 -11.74
N LYS A 70 6.46 15.01 -11.89
CA LYS A 70 6.15 14.32 -13.16
C LYS A 70 7.37 13.73 -13.87
N LYS A 71 8.52 13.65 -13.17
CA LYS A 71 9.72 13.01 -13.71
C LYS A 71 9.61 11.50 -13.57
N VAL A 72 10.11 10.82 -14.60
CA VAL A 72 10.27 9.36 -14.60
C VAL A 72 11.42 8.98 -13.67
N ASN A 73 11.20 7.94 -12.87
CA ASN A 73 12.25 7.25 -12.13
C ASN A 73 12.87 6.19 -13.04
N GLU A 74 14.05 6.49 -13.57
CA GLU A 74 14.79 5.61 -14.49
C GLU A 74 15.64 4.56 -13.75
N GLU A 75 15.78 4.66 -12.42
CA GLU A 75 16.60 3.76 -11.62
C GLU A 75 15.87 2.45 -11.32
N THR A 76 14.57 2.54 -10.99
CA THR A 76 13.76 1.37 -10.68
C THR A 76 13.35 0.62 -11.94
N LYS A 77 13.75 -0.66 -12.02
CA LYS A 77 13.32 -1.57 -13.09
C LYS A 77 12.02 -2.26 -12.71
N ALA A 78 10.89 -1.66 -13.09
CA ALA A 78 9.56 -2.18 -12.75
C ALA A 78 8.71 -2.49 -13.98
N GLU A 79 7.66 -3.28 -13.78
CA GLU A 79 6.57 -3.44 -14.75
C GLU A 79 5.25 -3.75 -14.04
N VAL A 80 4.15 -3.31 -14.66
CA VAL A 80 2.81 -3.75 -14.29
C VAL A 80 2.27 -4.61 -15.42
N THR A 81 2.09 -5.89 -15.15
CA THR A 81 1.55 -6.86 -16.09
C THR A 81 0.07 -6.58 -16.38
N LYS A 82 -0.46 -7.29 -17.38
CA LYS A 82 -1.83 -7.10 -17.84
C LYS A 82 -2.91 -7.46 -16.83
N ASP A 83 -2.59 -8.42 -15.97
CA ASP A 83 -3.46 -8.84 -14.86
C ASP A 83 -3.34 -7.92 -13.64
N GLY A 84 -2.49 -6.90 -13.68
CA GLY A 84 -2.30 -5.93 -12.59
C GLY A 84 -1.23 -6.30 -11.58
N THR A 85 -0.45 -7.36 -11.81
CA THR A 85 0.71 -7.69 -10.96
C THR A 85 1.81 -6.64 -11.13
N LEU A 86 2.31 -6.11 -10.01
CA LEU A 86 3.51 -5.29 -9.98
C LEU A 86 4.75 -6.16 -9.79
N ILE A 87 5.75 -5.96 -10.64
CA ILE A 87 7.06 -6.58 -10.53
C ILE A 87 8.11 -5.49 -10.43
N VAL A 88 8.99 -5.55 -9.42
CA VAL A 88 10.21 -4.73 -9.33
C VAL A 88 11.41 -5.67 -9.35
N LYS A 89 12.22 -5.55 -10.40
CA LYS A 89 13.43 -6.34 -10.62
C LYS A 89 14.60 -5.67 -9.92
N ASN A 90 15.47 -6.47 -9.32
CA ASN A 90 16.66 -5.99 -8.61
C ASN A 90 16.28 -4.97 -7.52
N PHE A 91 15.38 -5.35 -6.62
CA PHE A 91 14.86 -4.50 -5.55
C PHE A 91 15.99 -3.96 -4.67
N GLN A 92 16.00 -2.65 -4.43
CA GLN A 92 17.04 -1.97 -3.67
C GLN A 92 16.46 -1.14 -2.53
N LYS A 93 17.34 -0.58 -1.70
CA LYS A 93 16.95 0.28 -0.57
C LYS A 93 16.08 1.47 -1.00
N ALA A 94 16.33 2.01 -2.19
CA ALA A 94 15.56 3.12 -2.77
C ALA A 94 14.12 2.73 -3.17
N ASP A 95 13.82 1.43 -3.30
CA ASP A 95 12.48 0.93 -3.64
C ASP A 95 11.63 0.61 -2.40
N GLU A 96 12.20 0.69 -1.19
CA GLU A 96 11.45 0.47 0.04
C GLU A 96 10.34 1.51 0.22
N GLY A 97 9.22 1.04 0.76
CA GLY A 97 8.08 1.91 1.02
C GLY A 97 6.77 1.16 1.08
N SER A 98 5.70 1.92 0.92
CA SER A 98 4.33 1.40 0.92
C SER A 98 3.82 1.31 -0.51
N TYR A 99 3.22 0.18 -0.88
CA TYR A 99 2.65 -0.07 -2.20
C TYR A 99 1.15 -0.31 -2.09
N THR A 100 0.37 0.32 -2.96
CA THR A 100 -1.09 0.28 -2.96
C THR A 100 -1.68 0.28 -4.37
N GLN A 101 -2.89 -0.25 -4.49
CA GLN A 101 -3.77 0.03 -5.64
C GLN A 101 -4.84 1.07 -5.24
N PRO A 102 -5.22 2.00 -6.12
CA PRO A 102 -6.14 3.10 -5.81
C PRO A 102 -7.47 2.64 -5.17
N GLU A 103 -8.13 1.61 -5.69
CA GLU A 103 -9.37 1.12 -5.09
C GLU A 103 -9.12 0.23 -3.88
N ALA A 104 -8.06 -0.58 -3.91
CA ALA A 104 -7.70 -1.47 -2.79
C ALA A 104 -7.36 -0.70 -1.50
N SER A 105 -6.80 0.50 -1.62
CA SER A 105 -6.41 1.35 -0.48
C SER A 105 -7.58 2.05 0.22
N LYS A 106 -8.78 2.06 -0.38
CA LYS A 106 -9.95 2.70 0.23
C LYS A 106 -10.49 1.86 1.38
N PRO A 107 -10.85 2.48 2.53
CA PRO A 107 -11.50 1.75 3.61
C PRO A 107 -12.88 1.25 3.17
N ARG A 108 -13.23 0.04 3.60
CA ARG A 108 -14.58 -0.50 3.43
C ARG A 108 -15.40 -0.15 4.65
N ILE A 109 -16.41 0.69 4.46
CA ILE A 109 -17.29 1.17 5.54
C ILE A 109 -18.61 0.40 5.47
N THR A 110 -19.03 -0.17 6.60
CA THR A 110 -20.34 -0.79 6.76
C THR A 110 -21.16 0.06 7.73
N GLN A 111 -22.31 0.56 7.25
CA GLN A 111 -23.30 1.22 8.10
C GLN A 111 -24.28 0.19 8.63
N ASN A 112 -24.46 0.17 9.94
CA ASN A 112 -25.40 -0.70 10.62
C ASN A 112 -26.78 -0.03 10.72
N LYS A 113 -27.84 -0.84 10.84
CA LYS A 113 -29.22 -0.35 10.94
C LYS A 113 -29.49 0.54 12.17
N ASP A 114 -28.66 0.42 13.20
CA ASP A 114 -28.73 1.20 14.43
C ASP A 114 -27.99 2.56 14.35
N GLY A 115 -27.47 2.91 13.16
CA GLY A 115 -26.74 4.15 12.93
C GLY A 115 -25.24 4.08 13.29
N THR A 116 -24.75 2.96 13.82
CA THR A 116 -23.31 2.76 14.03
C THR A 116 -22.61 2.42 12.71
N SER A 117 -21.28 2.61 12.67
CA SER A 117 -20.46 2.25 11.51
C SER A 117 -19.25 1.42 11.94
N SER A 118 -18.90 0.43 11.13
CA SER A 118 -17.62 -0.26 11.20
C SER A 118 -16.82 0.01 9.93
N ALA A 119 -15.49 0.00 10.04
CA ALA A 119 -14.60 0.20 8.91
C ALA A 119 -13.49 -0.84 8.93
N VAL A 120 -13.16 -1.37 7.75
CA VAL A 120 -11.96 -2.16 7.52
C VAL A 120 -11.01 -1.29 6.71
N ALA A 121 -9.77 -1.14 7.17
CA ALA A 121 -8.75 -0.39 6.46
C ALA A 121 -8.50 -0.99 5.06
N GLY A 122 -8.17 -0.13 4.10
CA GLY A 122 -7.75 -0.58 2.78
C GLY A 122 -6.39 -1.31 2.82
N LEU A 123 -6.09 -2.04 1.75
CA LEU A 123 -4.85 -2.79 1.64
C LEU A 123 -3.68 -1.85 1.28
N THR A 124 -2.70 -1.83 2.18
CA THR A 124 -1.37 -1.27 1.94
C THR A 124 -0.35 -2.33 2.28
N ILE A 125 0.63 -2.51 1.39
CA ILE A 125 1.72 -3.47 1.56
C ILE A 125 2.98 -2.67 1.84
N HIS A 126 3.55 -2.84 3.02
CA HIS A 126 4.85 -2.29 3.36
C HIS A 126 5.92 -3.27 2.91
N VAL A 127 6.85 -2.78 2.09
CA VAL A 127 7.95 -3.58 1.55
C VAL A 127 9.28 -3.02 2.04
N SER A 128 10.10 -3.90 2.60
CA SER A 128 11.45 -3.59 3.09
C SER A 128 12.47 -4.62 2.62
N LEU A 129 13.75 -4.27 2.66
CA LEU A 129 14.80 -5.27 2.55
C LEU A 129 14.77 -6.23 3.74
N GLU A 130 15.07 -7.51 3.47
CA GLU A 130 15.41 -8.51 4.51
C GLU A 130 16.63 -8.10 5.35
#